data_AF-A0A2I7SGK5-F1
#
_entry.id   AF-A0A2I7SGK5-F1
#
_cell.length_a   1.000
_cell.length_b   1.000
_cell.length_c   1.000
_cell.angle_alpha   90.00
_cell.angle_beta   90.00
_cell.angle_gamma   90.00
#
_symmetry.space_group_name_H-M   'P 1'
#
loop_
_entity.id
_entity.type
_entity.pdbx_description
1 polymer ?
#
loop_
_entity_poly.entity_id
_entity_poly.type
_entity_poly.pdbx_seq_one_letter_code
_entity_poly.pdbx_strand_id
1 'polypeptide(L)'
;MTAPKEGWKLKRDSLSKLLIYFKDGNVRTLWSLDWKHKYSKFIDRNIGLARLRKKVTEYGTKADAAIIYDKQTGNEIEKYFEGTPVNKDVNS
;
A
#
# COMPACT_ATOMS: atom_id res chain seq x y z
N MET A 1 -2.95 18.44 -0.18
CA MET A 1 -3.94 18.35 0.92
C MET A 1 -3.30 18.87 2.20
N THR A 2 -4.05 19.62 3.00
CA THR A 2 -3.64 20.12 4.32
C THR A 2 -4.15 19.20 5.44
N ALA A 3 -3.45 19.17 6.57
CA ALA A 3 -3.79 18.30 7.68
C ALA A 3 -5.18 18.60 8.30
N PRO A 4 -6.02 17.59 8.54
CA PRO A 4 -7.26 17.75 9.30
C PRO A 4 -6.97 18.24 10.73
N LYS A 5 -7.88 19.00 11.35
CA LYS A 5 -7.74 19.48 12.74
C LYS A 5 -7.46 18.36 13.74
N GLU A 6 -8.04 17.17 13.52
CA GLU A 6 -7.84 16.00 14.37
C GLU A 6 -6.58 15.19 14.04
N GLY A 7 -5.80 15.63 13.05
CA GLY A 7 -4.69 14.92 12.44
C GLY A 7 -5.12 13.84 11.44
N TRP A 8 -4.12 13.28 10.77
CA TRP A 8 -4.29 12.22 9.77
C TRP A 8 -4.76 10.91 10.41
N LYS A 9 -5.64 10.20 9.70
CA LYS A 9 -6.24 8.93 10.11
C LYS A 9 -5.98 7.90 9.01
N LEU A 10 -5.40 6.77 9.39
CA LEU A 10 -4.88 5.74 8.49
C LEU A 10 -5.86 5.38 7.35
N LYS A 11 -6.96 4.68 7.63
CA LYS A 11 -7.93 4.29 6.56
C LYS A 11 -8.58 5.48 5.83
N ARG A 12 -8.83 6.59 6.53
CA ARG A 12 -9.53 7.76 5.97
C ARG A 12 -8.66 8.50 4.96
N ASP A 13 -7.41 8.75 5.32
CA ASP A 13 -6.55 9.73 4.65
C ASP A 13 -5.41 9.09 3.85
N SER A 14 -5.20 7.76 3.94
CA SER A 14 -4.24 7.07 3.07
C SER A 14 -4.55 7.29 1.59
N LEU A 15 -3.51 7.43 0.78
CA LEU A 15 -3.54 7.54 -0.66
C LEU A 15 -3.48 6.18 -1.37
N SER A 16 -2.94 5.17 -0.69
CA SER A 16 -2.75 3.83 -1.24
C SER A 16 -3.15 2.75 -0.24
N LYS A 17 -3.41 1.56 -0.76
CA LYS A 17 -3.66 0.36 0.04
C LYS A 17 -2.90 -0.82 -0.54
N LEU A 18 -2.49 -1.75 0.32
CA LEU A 18 -1.92 -3.03 -0.02
C LEU A 18 -2.92 -4.12 0.33
N LEU A 19 -3.27 -4.95 -0.65
CA LEU A 19 -4.05 -6.17 -0.47
C LEU A 19 -3.11 -7.36 -0.52
N ILE A 20 -3.13 -8.21 0.51
CA ILE A 20 -2.26 -9.39 0.64
C ILE A 20 -3.14 -10.64 0.69
N TYR A 21 -2.88 -11.58 -0.21
CA TYR A 21 -3.45 -12.91 -0.25
C TYR A 21 -2.42 -13.88 0.32
N PHE A 22 -2.67 -14.38 1.53
CA PHE A 22 -1.78 -15.31 2.22
C PHE A 22 -2.02 -16.75 1.77
N LYS A 23 -0.95 -17.56 1.84
CA LYS A 23 -0.96 -19.00 1.50
C LYS A 23 -1.91 -19.84 2.37
N ASP A 24 -2.28 -19.31 3.52
CA ASP A 24 -3.25 -19.92 4.44
C ASP A 24 -4.72 -19.60 4.08
N GLY A 25 -4.95 -18.90 2.96
CA GLY A 25 -6.27 -18.47 2.50
C GLY A 25 -6.75 -17.15 3.11
N ASN A 26 -6.01 -16.54 4.04
CA ASN A 26 -6.39 -15.26 4.62
C ASN A 26 -6.12 -14.10 3.67
N VAL A 27 -6.97 -13.07 3.73
CA VAL A 27 -6.77 -11.81 3.02
C VAL A 27 -6.65 -10.66 4.02
N ARG A 28 -5.64 -9.80 3.86
CA ARG A 28 -5.48 -8.59 4.68
C ARG A 28 -5.35 -7.34 3.81
N THR A 29 -5.97 -6.25 4.26
CA THR A 29 -5.77 -4.91 3.70
C THR A 29 -4.94 -4.07 4.66
N LEU A 30 -3.84 -3.52 4.17
CA LEU A 30 -3.03 -2.53 4.86
C LEU A 30 -3.16 -1.18 4.14
N TRP A 31 -3.16 -0.10 4.90
CA TRP A 31 -3.31 1.26 4.39
C TRP A 31 -1.97 2.00 4.48
N SER A 32 -1.63 2.83 3.50
CA SER A 32 -0.34 3.53 3.48
C SER A 32 -0.26 4.62 4.55
N LEU A 33 0.85 4.71 5.28
CA LEU A 33 1.11 5.85 6.15
C LEU A 33 1.84 6.91 5.32
N ASP A 34 1.11 7.84 4.71
CA ASP A 34 1.68 8.85 3.79
C ASP A 34 2.21 10.09 4.53
N TRP A 35 2.27 10.06 5.86
CA TRP A 35 2.75 11.17 6.70
C TRP A 35 3.81 10.69 7.70
N LYS A 36 4.68 11.60 8.14
CA LYS A 36 5.73 11.28 9.12
C LYS A 36 5.16 11.08 10.52
N HIS A 37 4.23 11.94 10.91
CA HIS A 37 3.50 11.90 12.18
C HIS A 37 2.07 12.44 11.98
N LYS A 38 1.19 12.17 12.94
CA LYS A 38 -0.25 12.45 12.85
C LYS A 38 -0.61 13.91 12.48
N TYR A 39 0.25 14.88 12.80
CA TYR A 39 0.03 16.31 12.56
C TYR A 39 0.95 16.89 11.48
N SER A 40 1.57 16.07 10.62
CA SER A 40 2.38 16.59 9.51
C SER A 40 1.54 17.48 8.61
N LYS A 41 2.05 18.65 8.18
CA LYS A 41 1.26 19.58 7.34
C LYS A 41 0.93 19.01 5.96
N PHE A 42 1.78 18.12 5.46
CA PHE A 42 1.71 17.55 4.11
C PHE A 42 1.75 16.02 4.16
N ILE A 43 1.20 15.42 3.11
CA ILE A 43 1.31 14.00 2.80
C ILE A 43 2.31 13.78 1.67
N ASP A 44 3.01 12.67 1.71
CA ASP A 44 3.95 12.20 0.71
C ASP A 44 3.65 10.74 0.38
N ARG A 45 3.11 10.55 -0.83
CA ARG A 45 2.76 9.22 -1.36
C ARG A 45 3.97 8.29 -1.41
N ASN A 46 5.17 8.81 -1.69
CA ASN A 46 6.37 7.97 -1.82
C ASN A 46 6.77 7.34 -0.49
N ILE A 47 6.61 8.08 0.63
CA ILE A 47 6.82 7.53 1.97
C ILE A 47 5.84 6.38 2.24
N GLY A 48 4.57 6.57 1.90
CA GLY A 48 3.55 5.53 2.06
C GLY A 48 3.83 4.28 1.24
N LEU A 49 4.15 4.46 -0.05
CA LEU A 49 4.51 3.36 -0.94
C LEU A 49 5.75 2.61 -0.45
N ALA A 50 6.82 3.31 -0.05
CA ALA A 50 8.03 2.67 0.49
C ALA A 50 7.71 1.79 1.72
N ARG A 51 6.82 2.25 2.60
CA ARG A 51 6.37 1.48 3.77
C ARG A 51 5.53 0.26 3.38
N LEU A 52 4.65 0.39 2.38
CA LEU A 52 3.90 -0.76 1.86
C LEU A 52 4.83 -1.79 1.21
N ARG A 53 5.80 -1.37 0.40
CA ARG A 53 6.81 -2.26 -0.20
C ARG A 53 7.60 -3.02 0.86
N LYS A 54 7.97 -2.37 1.97
CA LYS A 54 8.58 -3.06 3.12
C LYS A 54 7.67 -4.17 3.67
N LYS A 55 6.35 -3.94 3.74
CA LYS A 55 5.38 -4.97 4.15
C LYS A 55 5.25 -6.09 3.13
N VAL A 56 5.36 -5.81 1.84
CA VAL A 56 5.46 -6.85 0.81
C VAL A 56 6.68 -7.75 1.06
N THR A 57 7.86 -7.16 1.32
CA THR A 57 9.06 -7.95 1.65
C THR A 57 8.89 -8.77 2.93
N GLU A 58 8.29 -8.17 3.98
CA GLU A 58 8.04 -8.85 5.27
C GLU A 58 7.11 -10.06 5.16
N TYR A 59 6.08 -9.96 4.31
CA TYR A 59 5.08 -11.02 4.13
C TYR A 59 5.32 -11.90 2.89
N GLY A 60 6.29 -11.56 2.04
CA GLY A 60 6.46 -12.16 0.71
C GLY A 60 6.42 -13.68 0.71
N THR A 61 7.24 -14.33 1.53
CA THR A 61 7.30 -15.81 1.60
C THR A 61 6.01 -16.48 2.09
N LYS A 62 5.15 -15.72 2.78
CA LYS A 62 3.86 -16.16 3.34
C LYS A 62 2.68 -15.80 2.44
N ALA A 63 2.90 -15.00 1.40
CA ALA A 63 1.86 -14.47 0.52
C ALA A 63 1.97 -15.08 -0.87
N ASP A 64 0.85 -15.49 -1.44
CA ASP A 64 0.79 -15.86 -2.86
C ASP A 64 0.81 -14.60 -3.71
N ALA A 65 0.04 -13.58 -3.32
CA ALA A 65 -0.03 -12.32 -4.04
C ALA A 65 -0.09 -11.13 -3.08
N ALA A 66 0.57 -10.05 -3.48
CA ALA A 66 0.47 -8.75 -2.84
C ALA A 66 0.26 -7.68 -3.93
N ILE A 67 -0.74 -6.82 -3.76
CA ILE A 67 -1.10 -5.82 -4.76
C ILE A 67 -1.28 -4.46 -4.08
N ILE A 68 -0.53 -3.46 -4.56
CA ILE A 68 -0.65 -2.07 -4.11
C ILE A 68 -1.57 -1.34 -5.09
N TYR A 69 -2.60 -0.69 -4.56
CA TYR A 69 -3.57 0.10 -5.30
C TYR A 69 -3.49 1.58 -4.94
N ASP A 70 -3.75 2.44 -5.92
CA ASP A 70 -4.18 3.81 -5.67
C ASP A 70 -5.60 3.76 -5.08
N LYS A 71 -5.79 4.37 -3.91
CA LYS A 71 -7.08 4.31 -3.22
C LYS A 71 -8.14 5.18 -3.90
N GLN A 72 -7.74 6.29 -4.52
CA GLN A 72 -8.67 7.24 -5.11
C GLN A 72 -9.24 6.71 -6.43
N THR A 73 -8.39 6.15 -7.29
CA THR A 73 -8.80 5.64 -8.60
C THR A 73 -9.16 4.15 -8.57
N GLY A 74 -8.66 3.41 -7.57
CA GLY A 74 -8.77 1.95 -7.54
C GLY A 74 -7.78 1.25 -8.47
N ASN A 75 -6.92 1.98 -9.17
CA ASN A 75 -5.96 1.41 -10.11
C ASN A 75 -4.83 0.67 -9.40
N GLU A 76 -4.39 -0.44 -9.97
CA GLU A 76 -3.19 -1.14 -9.54
C GLU A 76 -1.94 -0.30 -9.83
N ILE A 77 -1.11 -0.11 -8.81
CA ILE A 77 0.20 0.54 -8.90
C ILE A 77 1.26 -0.55 -9.13
N GLU A 78 1.27 -1.57 -8.28
CA GLU A 78 2.27 -2.64 -8.28
C GLU A 78 1.62 -3.98 -7.89
N LYS A 79 2.13 -5.08 -8.45
CA LYS A 79 1.76 -6.44 -8.09
C LYS A 79 3.01 -7.27 -7.80
N TYR A 80 2.89 -8.18 -6.86
CA TYR A 80 3.96 -9.04 -6.39
C TYR A 80 3.46 -10.48 -6.25
N PHE A 81 4.31 -11.44 -6.59
CA PHE A 81 4.13 -12.86 -6.34
C PHE A 81 5.23 -13.33 -5.40
N GLU A 82 4.86 -13.88 -4.24
CA GLU A 82 5.80 -14.29 -3.19
C GLU A 82 6.82 -13.21 -2.77
N GLY A 83 6.43 -11.94 -2.88
CA GLY A 83 7.28 -10.78 -2.57
C GLY A 83 8.15 -10.28 -3.74
N THR A 84 8.14 -10.96 -4.88
CA THR A 84 8.86 -10.55 -6.09
C THR A 84 7.95 -9.71 -6.99
N PRO A 85 8.40 -8.54 -7.51
CA PRO A 85 7.61 -7.75 -8.44
C PRO A 85 7.22 -8.55 -9.67
N VAL A 86 5.96 -8.44 -10.08
CA VAL A 86 5.45 -8.97 -11.35
C VAL A 86 5.30 -7.80 -12.29
N ASN A 87 6.10 -7.75 -13.35
CA ASN A 87 5.91 -6.76 -14.40
C ASN A 87 4.57 -7.03 -15.08
N LYS A 88 3.80 -5.96 -15.29
CA LYS A 88 2.78 -5.98 -16.33
C LYS A 88 3.53 -5.84 -17.65
N ASP A 89 3.92 -6.95 -18.25
CA ASP A 89 4.30 -6.92 -19.65
C ASP A 89 3.07 -6.42 -20.41
N VAL A 90 3.15 -5.17 -20.88
CA VAL A 90 2.17 -4.58 -21.79
C VAL A 90 2.37 -5.26 -23.14
N ASN A 91 1.85 -6.48 -23.28
CA ASN A 91 1.61 -7.08 -24.58
C ASN A 91 0.16 -6.77 -24.96
N SER A 92 -0.06 -5.68 -25.69
CA SER A 92 -1.15 -5.49 -26.66
C SER A 92 -0.85 -4.25 -27.50
#